data_AF-A0A0D0CA10-F1
#
_entry.id   AF-A0A0D0CA10-F1
#
_cell.length_a   1.000
_cell.length_b   1.000
_cell.length_c   1.000
_cell.angle_alpha   90.00
_cell.angle_beta   90.00
_cell.angle_gamma   90.00
#
_symmetry.space_group_name_H-M   'P 1'
#
loop_
_entity.id
_entity.type
_entity.pdbx_description
1 polymer ?
#
loop_
_entity_poly.entity_id
_entity_poly.type
_entity_poly.pdbx_seq_one_letter_code
_entity_poly.pdbx_strand_id
1 'polypeptide(L)'
;SPTTAPSPLLPGMNAIAIIRPALIDIMIGHSFTVVLIPLLIALFYFSTSHSRRQLIFILNVFTVSLAFAVGIMGDSRAINVMLSPLNPFSISYDMCMGVLGAVQSILVDTILLVRLTSVYPYSHVGPWRFVQVIALPVILKIARFVNLVMFIVALAKAANGPNPEVAFQTLWLTAPYLKIEWFCQLIDNIYASTLFLWKLRIRTKTGGGAVSVNSKRKLESSGFAQIPDSKSSSVSFTKRLKTLFWIAVSNFVFPALFSIAQIIVVYRAADLVVINQIVLANTSIAVIGVVFATVWAGSVKKRMDDAEAVAPRLESAQSR
;
A
#
# COMPACT_ATOMS: atom_id res chain seq x y z
N SER A 1 -6.13 54.46 4.02
CA SER A 1 -7.07 54.28 2.88
C SER A 1 -8.01 53.14 3.20
N PRO A 2 -9.33 53.31 3.09
CA PRO A 2 -10.27 52.24 3.39
C PRO A 2 -10.11 51.14 2.35
N THR A 3 -9.81 49.93 2.81
CA THR A 3 -9.65 48.72 1.99
C THR A 3 -11.01 48.39 1.38
N THR A 4 -11.19 48.75 0.10
CA THR A 4 -12.37 48.37 -0.68
C THR A 4 -12.53 46.86 -0.63
N ALA A 5 -13.64 46.39 -0.05
CA ALA A 5 -14.03 44.99 -0.10
C ALA A 5 -14.07 44.54 -1.57
N PRO A 6 -13.48 43.38 -1.91
CA PRO A 6 -13.50 42.88 -3.27
C PRO A 6 -14.96 42.73 -3.73
N SER A 7 -15.27 43.31 -4.88
CA SER A 7 -16.59 43.22 -5.51
C SER A 7 -16.99 41.75 -5.66
N PRO A 8 -18.24 41.38 -5.34
CA PRO A 8 -18.70 40.01 -5.53
C PRO A 8 -18.56 39.64 -7.00
N LEU A 9 -17.80 38.57 -7.26
CA LEU A 9 -17.59 38.05 -8.61
C LEU A 9 -18.95 37.73 -9.24
N LEU A 10 -19.13 38.12 -10.50
CA LEU A 10 -20.34 37.80 -11.27
C LEU A 10 -20.56 36.27 -11.29
N PRO A 11 -21.82 35.80 -11.27
CA PRO A 11 -22.12 34.37 -11.41
C PRO A 11 -21.39 33.77 -12.63
N GLY A 12 -20.53 32.77 -12.40
CA GLY A 12 -19.70 32.15 -13.44
C GLY A 12 -18.25 32.64 -13.52
N MET A 13 -17.86 33.69 -12.80
CA MET A 13 -16.46 34.16 -12.73
C MET A 13 -15.79 33.66 -11.45
N ASN A 14 -15.40 32.38 -11.40
CA ASN A 14 -14.59 31.88 -10.28
C ASN A 14 -13.13 32.25 -10.48
N ALA A 15 -12.46 32.68 -9.40
CA ALA A 15 -11.05 33.04 -9.44
C ALA A 15 -10.22 31.81 -9.83
N ILE A 16 -9.31 31.96 -10.81
CA ILE A 16 -8.37 30.92 -11.22
C ILE A 16 -7.59 30.33 -10.03
N ALA A 17 -7.34 31.15 -9.01
CA ALA A 17 -6.70 30.75 -7.76
C ALA A 17 -7.46 29.66 -6.98
N ILE A 18 -8.79 29.57 -7.12
CA ILE A 18 -9.64 28.54 -6.48
C ILE A 18 -9.74 27.30 -7.38
N ILE A 19 -9.87 27.50 -8.70
CA ILE A 19 -10.06 26.41 -9.65
C ILE A 19 -8.79 25.57 -9.80
N ARG A 20 -7.61 26.21 -9.89
CA ARG A 20 -6.36 25.51 -10.20
C ARG A 20 -5.98 24.44 -9.16
N PRO A 21 -6.02 24.71 -7.84
CA PRO A 21 -5.73 23.69 -6.82
C PRO A 21 -6.71 22.51 -6.89
N ALA A 22 -8.02 22.81 -6.96
CA ALA A 22 -9.07 21.79 -7.01
C ALA A 22 -8.96 20.91 -8.26
N LEU A 23 -8.61 21.50 -9.41
CA LEU A 23 -8.36 20.76 -10.65
C LEU A 23 -7.15 19.84 -10.51
N ILE A 24 -6.06 20.29 -9.88
CA ILE A 24 -4.89 19.44 -9.62
C ILE A 24 -5.27 18.29 -8.69
N ASP A 25 -6.06 18.55 -7.64
CA ASP A 25 -6.51 17.52 -6.70
C ASP A 25 -7.34 16.44 -7.41
N ILE A 26 -8.24 16.82 -8.32
CA ILE A 26 -9.00 15.86 -9.16
C ILE A 26 -8.07 15.12 -10.10
N MET A 27 -7.16 15.82 -10.79
CA MET A 27 -6.25 15.16 -11.74
C MET A 27 -5.37 14.12 -11.06
N ILE A 28 -4.91 14.38 -9.84
CA ILE A 28 -4.12 13.42 -9.06
C ILE A 28 -5.04 12.33 -8.48
N GLY A 29 -6.07 12.71 -7.72
CA GLY A 29 -6.95 11.81 -6.97
C GLY A 29 -7.78 10.89 -7.86
N HIS A 30 -8.41 11.45 -8.89
CA HIS A 30 -9.23 10.68 -9.83
C HIS A 30 -8.37 9.69 -10.63
N SER A 31 -7.17 10.10 -11.08
CA SER A 31 -6.25 9.20 -11.80
C SER A 31 -5.92 7.95 -10.98
N PHE A 32 -5.64 8.12 -9.68
CA PHE A 32 -5.42 6.97 -8.80
C PHE A 32 -6.68 6.14 -8.58
N THR A 33 -7.84 6.80 -8.41
CA THR A 33 -9.13 6.14 -8.21
C THR A 33 -9.51 5.26 -9.40
N VAL A 34 -9.27 5.73 -10.63
CA VAL A 34 -9.51 4.97 -11.86
C VAL A 34 -8.62 3.73 -11.93
N VAL A 35 -7.36 3.80 -11.48
CA VAL A 35 -6.44 2.65 -11.44
C VAL A 35 -6.89 1.57 -10.44
N LEU A 36 -7.66 1.92 -9.41
CA LEU A 36 -8.20 0.94 -8.46
C LEU A 36 -9.21 -0.02 -9.11
N ILE A 37 -9.93 0.41 -10.15
CA ILE A 37 -10.93 -0.42 -10.85
C ILE A 37 -10.29 -1.66 -11.51
N PRO A 38 -9.31 -1.53 -12.44
CA PRO A 38 -8.66 -2.70 -13.03
C PRO A 38 -7.91 -3.52 -11.99
N LEU A 39 -7.36 -2.92 -10.93
CA LEU A 39 -6.73 -3.65 -9.83
C LEU A 39 -7.73 -4.51 -9.05
N LEU A 40 -8.93 -3.98 -8.78
CA LEU A 40 -10.00 -4.74 -8.14
C LEU A 40 -10.45 -5.91 -9.02
N ILE A 41 -10.67 -5.66 -10.31
CA ILE A 41 -11.02 -6.70 -11.29
C ILE A 41 -9.93 -7.78 -11.32
N ALA A 42 -8.66 -7.37 -11.42
CA ALA A 42 -7.53 -8.30 -11.42
C ALA A 42 -7.43 -9.10 -10.12
N LEU A 43 -7.70 -8.47 -8.97
CA LEU A 43 -7.71 -9.13 -7.67
C LEU A 43 -8.73 -10.27 -7.65
N PHE A 44 -9.95 -10.04 -8.15
CA PHE A 44 -10.96 -11.08 -8.24
C PHE A 44 -10.62 -12.15 -9.29
N TYR A 45 -10.13 -11.74 -10.46
CA TYR A 45 -9.80 -12.63 -11.58
C TYR A 45 -8.66 -13.62 -11.28
N PHE A 46 -7.61 -13.16 -10.57
CA PHE A 46 -6.47 -13.99 -10.19
C PHE A 46 -6.64 -14.68 -8.83
N SER A 47 -7.74 -14.42 -8.10
CA SER A 47 -8.03 -15.10 -6.85
C SER A 47 -8.75 -16.43 -7.05
N THR A 48 -8.31 -17.45 -6.31
CA THR A 48 -9.00 -18.75 -6.22
C THR A 48 -9.97 -18.77 -5.03
N SER A 49 -10.91 -19.73 -5.00
CA SER A 49 -11.86 -19.89 -3.89
C SER A 49 -11.18 -20.01 -2.52
N HIS A 50 -10.02 -20.67 -2.46
CA HIS A 50 -9.21 -20.74 -1.24
C HIS A 50 -8.54 -19.39 -0.91
N SER A 51 -8.00 -18.68 -1.90
CA SER A 51 -7.37 -17.37 -1.69
C SER A 51 -8.35 -16.31 -1.19
N ARG A 52 -9.62 -16.37 -1.62
CA ARG A 52 -10.67 -15.42 -1.21
C ARG A 52 -11.02 -15.50 0.27
N ARG A 53 -10.75 -16.64 0.91
CA ARG A 53 -10.96 -16.86 2.36
C ARG A 53 -9.77 -16.40 3.21
N GLN A 54 -8.65 -16.04 2.58
CA GLN A 54 -7.47 -15.56 3.30
C GLN A 54 -7.67 -14.12 3.75
N LEU A 55 -7.24 -13.80 4.97
CA LEU A 55 -7.34 -12.46 5.56
C LEU A 55 -6.74 -11.38 4.65
N ILE A 56 -5.62 -11.68 3.97
CA ILE A 56 -4.97 -10.77 3.02
C ILE A 56 -5.92 -10.34 1.90
N PHE A 57 -6.72 -11.27 1.36
CA PHE A 57 -7.66 -10.94 0.28
C PHE A 57 -8.77 -10.02 0.78
N ILE A 58 -9.37 -10.37 1.93
CA ILE A 58 -10.47 -9.60 2.53
C ILE A 58 -10.01 -8.17 2.85
N LEU A 59 -8.83 -8.02 3.47
CA LEU A 59 -8.26 -6.71 3.78
C LEU A 59 -7.97 -5.91 2.51
N ASN A 60 -7.46 -6.53 1.44
CA ASN A 60 -7.24 -5.83 0.16
C ASN A 60 -8.54 -5.31 -0.44
N VAL A 61 -9.60 -6.12 -0.46
CA VAL A 61 -10.92 -5.68 -0.96
C VAL A 61 -11.43 -4.51 -0.13
N PHE A 62 -11.36 -4.60 1.20
CA PHE A 62 -11.80 -3.53 2.08
C PHE A 62 -11.00 -2.24 1.89
N THR A 63 -9.67 -2.33 1.80
CA THR A 63 -8.79 -1.19 1.54
C THR A 63 -9.06 -0.54 0.19
N VAL A 64 -9.31 -1.32 -0.87
CA VAL A 64 -9.67 -0.77 -2.19
C VAL A 64 -11.02 -0.07 -2.16
N SER A 65 -12.03 -0.67 -1.53
CA SER A 65 -13.34 -0.06 -1.39
C SER A 65 -13.29 1.25 -0.62
N LEU A 66 -12.50 1.28 0.46
CA LEU A 66 -12.29 2.49 1.27
C LEU A 66 -11.56 3.58 0.46
N ALA A 67 -10.50 3.22 -0.28
CA ALA A 67 -9.78 4.15 -1.13
C ALA A 67 -10.65 4.72 -2.26
N PHE A 68 -11.52 3.88 -2.83
CA PHE A 68 -12.48 4.31 -3.83
C PHE A 68 -13.52 5.28 -3.25
N ALA A 69 -14.05 5.00 -2.06
CA ALA A 69 -14.99 5.89 -1.37
C ALA A 69 -14.35 7.25 -1.04
N VAL A 70 -13.14 7.25 -0.47
CA VAL A 70 -12.39 8.48 -0.18
C VAL A 70 -12.06 9.26 -1.46
N GLY A 71 -11.70 8.56 -2.54
CA GLY A 71 -11.46 9.17 -3.85
C GLY A 71 -12.68 9.91 -4.39
N ILE A 72 -13.86 9.27 -4.37
CA ILE A 72 -15.13 9.90 -4.78
C ILE A 72 -15.46 11.10 -3.89
N MET A 73 -15.26 10.97 -2.57
CA MET A 73 -15.48 12.08 -1.66
C MET A 73 -14.55 13.27 -1.97
N GLY A 74 -13.29 13.00 -2.30
CA GLY A 74 -12.30 13.99 -2.73
C GLY A 74 -12.70 14.68 -4.02
N ASP A 75 -13.09 13.93 -5.04
CA ASP A 75 -13.57 14.46 -6.32
C ASP A 75 -14.81 15.33 -6.13
N SER A 76 -15.78 14.86 -5.34
CA SER A 76 -17.00 15.60 -5.02
C SER A 76 -16.69 16.93 -4.33
N ARG A 77 -15.73 16.92 -3.40
CA ARG A 77 -15.25 18.13 -2.71
C ARG A 77 -14.62 19.11 -3.67
N ALA A 78 -13.70 18.65 -4.51
CA ALA A 78 -13.01 19.50 -5.47
C ALA A 78 -13.97 20.10 -6.51
N ILE A 79 -14.93 19.30 -7.01
CA ILE A 79 -15.99 19.80 -7.91
C ILE A 79 -16.84 20.85 -7.22
N ASN A 80 -17.26 20.63 -5.97
CA ASN A 80 -18.04 21.60 -5.20
C ASN A 80 -17.28 22.92 -5.00
N VAL A 81 -15.99 22.86 -4.65
CA VAL A 81 -15.14 24.06 -4.53
C VAL A 81 -15.06 24.83 -5.86
N MET A 82 -15.03 24.13 -7.00
CA MET A 82 -14.98 24.77 -8.32
C MET A 82 -16.31 25.34 -8.79
N LEU A 83 -17.44 24.71 -8.48
CA LEU A 83 -18.76 25.11 -8.99
C LEU A 83 -19.53 26.02 -8.02
N SER A 84 -19.33 25.83 -6.71
CA SER A 84 -20.09 26.48 -5.65
C SER A 84 -19.18 26.94 -4.49
N PRO A 85 -18.18 27.81 -4.74
CA PRO A 85 -17.20 28.20 -3.71
C PRO A 85 -17.80 28.92 -2.49
N LEU A 86 -19.00 29.50 -2.63
CA LEU A 86 -19.72 30.17 -1.54
C LEU A 86 -20.48 29.19 -0.64
N ASN A 87 -20.56 27.92 -1.02
CA ASN A 87 -21.25 26.88 -0.25
C ASN A 87 -20.33 25.66 -0.07
N PRO A 88 -19.25 25.80 0.71
CA PRO A 88 -18.30 24.71 0.96
C PRO A 88 -18.95 23.59 1.77
N PHE A 89 -18.40 22.38 1.63
CA PHE A 89 -18.77 21.27 2.50
C PHE A 89 -18.47 21.58 3.97
N SER A 90 -19.24 20.96 4.87
CA SER A 90 -19.06 21.12 6.31
C SER A 90 -17.73 20.53 6.80
N ILE A 91 -17.21 21.06 7.90
CA ILE A 91 -15.97 20.55 8.53
C ILE A 91 -16.09 19.06 8.87
N SER A 92 -17.29 18.60 9.21
CA SER A 92 -17.56 17.18 9.47
C SER A 92 -17.29 16.29 8.24
N TYR A 93 -17.51 16.80 7.03
CA TYR A 93 -17.19 16.10 5.78
C TYR A 93 -15.68 15.93 5.62
N ASP A 94 -14.91 17.01 5.82
CA ASP A 94 -13.44 16.99 5.75
C ASP A 94 -12.83 16.10 6.85
N MET A 95 -13.40 16.14 8.06
CA MET A 95 -13.05 15.21 9.15
C MET A 95 -13.30 13.76 8.76
N CYS A 96 -14.47 13.45 8.21
CA CYS A 96 -14.81 12.09 7.78
C CYS A 96 -13.80 11.59 6.73
N MET A 97 -13.51 12.40 5.72
CA MET A 97 -12.52 12.08 4.69
C MET A 97 -11.13 11.82 5.30
N GLY A 98 -10.67 12.68 6.21
CA GLY A 98 -9.39 12.53 6.89
C GLY A 98 -9.31 11.28 7.77
N VAL A 99 -10.37 10.97 8.51
CA VAL A 99 -10.45 9.76 9.36
C VAL A 99 -10.44 8.49 8.50
N LEU A 100 -11.23 8.44 7.43
CA LEU A 100 -11.24 7.31 6.52
C LEU A 100 -9.86 7.11 5.86
N GLY A 101 -9.18 8.18 5.47
CA GLY A 101 -7.81 8.13 4.96
C GLY A 101 -6.79 7.62 5.99
N ALA A 102 -6.90 8.02 7.26
CA ALA A 102 -6.04 7.51 8.32
C ALA A 102 -6.28 6.03 8.62
N VAL A 103 -7.55 5.61 8.69
CA VAL A 103 -7.94 4.20 8.83
C VAL A 103 -7.40 3.38 7.67
N GLN A 104 -7.48 3.91 6.43
CA GLN A 104 -6.90 3.28 5.25
C GLN A 104 -5.40 3.05 5.38
N SER A 105 -4.64 4.03 5.88
CA SER A 105 -3.20 3.88 6.11
C SER A 105 -2.91 2.74 7.11
N ILE A 106 -3.63 2.69 8.24
CA ILE A 106 -3.48 1.62 9.24
C ILE A 106 -3.80 0.24 8.64
N LEU A 107 -4.82 0.14 7.78
CA LEU A 107 -5.19 -1.10 7.10
C LEU A 107 -4.11 -1.59 6.14
N VAL A 108 -3.53 -0.68 5.36
CA VAL A 108 -2.41 -0.99 4.44
C VAL A 108 -1.25 -1.61 5.23
N ASP A 109 -0.87 -1.00 6.35
CA ASP A 109 0.24 -1.51 7.17
C ASP A 109 -0.11 -2.80 7.92
N THR A 110 -1.39 -2.99 8.22
CA THR A 110 -1.90 -4.27 8.74
C THR A 110 -1.77 -5.37 7.68
N ILE A 111 -2.05 -5.10 6.40
CA ILE A 111 -1.84 -6.07 5.31
C ILE A 111 -0.35 -6.42 5.19
N LEU A 112 0.54 -5.44 5.31
CA LEU A 112 1.99 -5.68 5.32
C LEU A 112 2.40 -6.57 6.49
N LEU A 113 1.85 -6.35 7.69
CA LEU A 113 2.11 -7.20 8.85
C LEU A 113 1.62 -8.63 8.64
N VAL A 114 0.40 -8.83 8.13
CA VAL A 114 -0.15 -10.17 7.82
C VAL A 114 0.71 -10.87 6.75
N ARG A 115 1.28 -10.13 5.80
CA ARG A 115 2.24 -10.70 4.84
C ARG A 115 3.56 -11.09 5.49
N LEU A 116 4.06 -10.27 6.41
CA LEU A 116 5.28 -10.57 7.16
C LEU A 116 5.13 -11.86 7.96
N THR A 117 3.96 -12.10 8.57
CA THR A 117 3.69 -13.36 9.31
C THR A 117 3.62 -14.57 8.38
N SER A 118 3.09 -14.41 7.16
CA SER A 118 3.12 -15.47 6.13
C SER A 118 4.54 -15.79 5.68
N VAL A 119 5.40 -14.77 5.57
CA VAL A 119 6.79 -14.93 5.18
C VAL A 119 7.60 -15.58 6.31
N TYR A 120 7.36 -15.22 7.57
CA TYR A 120 8.02 -15.78 8.77
C TYR A 120 7.04 -16.63 9.58
N PRO A 121 6.73 -17.86 9.14
CA PRO A 121 5.76 -18.70 9.83
C PRO A 121 6.26 -19.10 11.22
N TYR A 122 5.40 -18.97 12.23
CA TYR A 122 5.67 -19.30 13.63
C TYR A 122 6.34 -20.69 13.80
N SER A 123 5.88 -21.68 13.04
CA SER A 123 6.37 -23.06 13.11
C SER A 123 7.84 -23.25 12.73
N HIS A 124 8.42 -22.37 11.91
CA HIS A 124 9.80 -22.57 11.40
C HIS A 124 10.83 -21.67 12.07
N VAL A 125 10.44 -20.49 12.55
CA VAL A 125 11.39 -19.49 13.09
C VAL A 125 11.57 -19.65 14.60
N GLY A 126 10.63 -20.32 15.27
CA GLY A 126 10.56 -20.44 16.71
C GLY A 126 9.87 -19.23 17.36
N PRO A 127 9.19 -19.42 18.51
CA PRO A 127 8.34 -18.40 19.11
C PRO A 127 9.08 -17.11 19.42
N TRP A 128 10.29 -17.22 19.97
CA TRP A 128 11.06 -16.06 20.41
C TRP A 128 11.44 -15.13 19.24
N ARG A 129 11.97 -15.70 18.15
CA ARG A 129 12.35 -14.93 16.96
C ARG A 129 11.11 -14.36 16.25
N PHE A 130 10.00 -15.10 16.25
CA PHE A 130 8.74 -14.62 15.71
C PHE A 130 8.23 -13.38 16.48
N VAL A 131 8.27 -13.43 17.82
CA VAL A 131 7.92 -12.28 18.67
C VAL A 131 8.83 -11.09 18.37
N GLN A 132 10.14 -11.29 18.26
CA GLN A 132 11.09 -10.21 17.92
C GLN A 132 10.78 -9.55 16.57
N VAL A 133 10.34 -10.32 15.57
CA VAL A 133 9.98 -9.82 14.23
C VAL A 133 8.68 -9.02 14.23
N ILE A 134 7.72 -9.36 15.10
CA ILE A 134 6.38 -8.77 15.07
C ILE A 134 6.18 -7.69 16.13
N ALA A 135 6.96 -7.71 17.22
CA ALA A 135 6.80 -6.79 18.34
C ALA A 135 6.84 -5.33 17.91
N LEU A 136 7.85 -4.92 17.11
CA LEU A 136 7.97 -3.54 16.67
C LEU A 136 6.78 -3.09 15.79
N PRO A 137 6.40 -3.81 14.71
CA PRO A 137 5.21 -3.47 13.92
C PRO A 137 3.92 -3.37 14.73
N VAL A 138 3.72 -4.25 15.72
CA VAL A 138 2.52 -4.24 16.56
C VAL A 138 2.51 -3.03 17.48
N ILE A 139 3.64 -2.73 18.14
CA ILE A 139 3.77 -1.55 19.01
C ILE A 139 3.53 -0.27 18.21
N LEU A 140 4.10 -0.15 17.01
CA LEU A 140 3.89 1.01 16.15
C LEU A 140 2.42 1.17 15.74
N LYS A 141 1.71 0.07 15.44
CA LYS A 141 0.28 0.12 15.12
C LYS A 141 -0.57 0.57 16.30
N ILE A 142 -0.27 0.08 17.50
CA ILE A 142 -0.96 0.53 18.73
C ILE A 142 -0.70 2.02 18.96
N ALA A 143 0.56 2.47 18.86
CA ALA A 143 0.91 3.88 19.03
C ALA A 143 0.19 4.78 18.01
N ARG A 144 0.12 4.35 16.74
CA ARG A 144 -0.59 5.08 15.68
C ARG A 144 -2.09 5.12 15.90
N PHE A 145 -2.69 4.01 16.34
CA PHE A 145 -4.11 3.99 16.67
C PHE A 145 -4.44 4.98 17.80
N VAL A 146 -3.63 5.00 18.87
CA VAL A 146 -3.79 5.97 19.97
C VAL A 146 -3.59 7.41 19.47
N ASN A 147 -2.56 7.66 18.67
CA ASN A 147 -2.27 8.96 18.06
C ASN A 147 -3.45 9.44 17.19
N LEU A 148 -4.04 8.56 16.38
CA LEU A 148 -5.22 8.86 15.56
C LEU A 148 -6.43 9.22 16.43
N VAL A 149 -6.72 8.46 17.48
CA VAL A 149 -7.83 8.79 18.41
C VAL A 149 -7.61 10.16 19.05
N MET A 150 -6.40 10.45 19.53
CA MET A 150 -6.07 11.77 20.07
C MET A 150 -6.25 12.88 19.03
N PHE A 151 -5.83 12.64 17.79
CA PHE A 151 -5.97 13.59 16.70
C PHE A 151 -7.43 13.89 16.37
N ILE A 152 -8.28 12.85 16.28
CA ILE A 152 -9.72 12.98 16.03
C ILE A 152 -10.38 13.79 17.13
N VAL A 153 -10.06 13.51 18.40
CA VAL A 153 -10.59 14.27 19.54
C VAL A 153 -10.14 15.73 19.49
N ALA A 154 -8.89 15.99 19.13
CA ALA A 154 -8.38 17.35 19.00
C ALA A 154 -9.07 18.11 17.85
N LEU A 155 -9.25 17.47 16.68
CA LEU A 155 -9.98 18.05 15.56
C LEU A 155 -11.46 18.30 15.89
N ALA A 156 -12.12 17.37 16.59
CA ALA A 156 -13.49 17.53 17.03
C ALA A 156 -13.65 18.71 17.99
N LYS A 157 -12.70 18.90 18.91
CA LYS A 157 -12.69 20.08 19.80
C LYS A 157 -12.47 21.37 19.03
N ALA A 158 -11.56 21.38 18.05
CA ALA A 158 -11.33 22.55 17.20
C ALA A 158 -12.57 22.91 16.36
N ALA A 159 -13.27 21.90 15.82
CA ALA A 159 -14.48 22.08 15.01
C ALA A 159 -15.68 22.62 15.81
N ASN A 160 -15.71 22.42 17.13
CA ASN A 160 -16.74 22.97 18.01
C ASN A 160 -16.31 24.27 18.71
N GLY A 161 -15.09 24.75 18.46
CA GLY A 161 -14.54 25.94 19.07
C GLY A 161 -14.89 27.24 18.33
N PRO A 162 -14.47 28.40 18.87
CA PRO A 162 -14.57 29.66 18.16
C PRO A 162 -13.68 29.65 16.90
N ASN A 163 -14.18 30.17 15.78
CA ASN A 163 -13.51 30.18 14.47
C ASN A 163 -13.06 28.76 14.01
N PRO A 164 -14.01 27.82 13.83
CA PRO A 164 -13.70 26.41 13.68
C PRO A 164 -12.86 26.09 12.44
N GLU A 165 -13.03 26.84 11.35
CA GLU A 165 -12.26 26.68 10.11
C GLU A 165 -10.77 26.97 10.32
N VAL A 166 -10.45 28.11 10.94
CA VAL A 166 -9.06 28.53 11.19
C VAL A 166 -8.40 27.62 12.23
N ALA A 167 -9.13 27.28 13.30
CA ALA A 167 -8.64 26.37 14.33
C ALA A 167 -8.34 24.98 13.76
N PHE A 168 -9.23 24.46 12.90
CA PHE A 168 -9.06 23.18 12.23
C PHE A 168 -7.81 23.17 11.32
N GLN A 169 -7.67 24.16 10.44
CA GLN A 169 -6.52 24.27 9.53
C GLN A 169 -5.20 24.45 10.29
N THR A 170 -5.21 25.27 11.35
CA THR A 170 -4.03 25.49 12.18
C THR A 170 -3.61 24.20 12.87
N LEU A 171 -4.56 23.47 13.45
CA LEU A 171 -4.28 22.20 14.11
C LEU A 171 -3.76 21.18 13.09
N TRP A 172 -4.33 21.10 11.90
CA TRP A 172 -3.86 20.20 10.84
C TRP A 172 -2.39 20.44 10.46
N LEU A 173 -1.98 21.71 10.30
CA LEU A 173 -0.63 22.07 9.87
C LEU A 173 0.41 21.96 11.00
N THR A 174 0.04 22.38 12.20
CA THR A 174 0.99 22.58 13.29
C THR A 174 1.07 21.40 14.24
N ALA A 175 0.00 20.62 14.38
CA ALA A 175 -0.05 19.58 15.38
C ALA A 175 0.94 18.44 15.09
N PRO A 176 1.55 17.87 16.14
CA PRO A 176 2.53 16.81 15.97
C PRO A 176 1.89 15.48 15.51
N TYR A 177 0.57 15.33 15.61
CA TYR A 177 -0.12 14.05 15.35
C TYR A 177 0.17 13.49 13.96
N LEU A 178 0.05 14.31 12.91
CA LEU A 178 0.32 13.88 11.53
C LEU A 178 1.80 13.53 11.33
N LYS A 179 2.71 14.32 11.92
CA LYS A 179 4.15 14.05 11.82
C LYS A 179 4.49 12.71 12.47
N ILE A 180 4.00 12.47 13.69
CA ILE A 180 4.17 11.19 14.39
C ILE A 180 3.63 10.04 13.55
N GLU A 181 2.42 10.20 13.01
CA GLU A 181 1.77 9.19 12.16
C GLU A 181 2.66 8.80 10.98
N TRP A 182 3.18 9.79 10.26
CA TRP A 182 3.99 9.58 9.06
C TRP A 182 5.37 9.01 9.37
N PHE A 183 6.00 9.42 10.49
CA PHE A 183 7.25 8.79 10.93
C PHE A 183 7.04 7.34 11.35
N CYS A 184 5.99 7.04 12.12
CA CYS A 184 5.68 5.68 12.52
C CYS A 184 5.38 4.80 11.29
N GLN A 185 4.64 5.32 10.30
CA GLN A 185 4.40 4.66 9.02
C GLN A 185 5.71 4.41 8.26
N LEU A 186 6.60 5.40 8.18
CA LEU A 186 7.90 5.24 7.52
C LEU A 186 8.75 4.16 8.19
N ILE A 187 8.85 4.17 9.52
CA ILE A 187 9.64 3.20 10.28
C ILE A 187 9.09 1.79 10.07
N ASP A 188 7.77 1.61 10.16
CA ASP A 188 7.13 0.30 9.95
C ASP A 188 7.40 -0.23 8.53
N ASN A 189 7.26 0.64 7.52
CA ASN A 189 7.56 0.30 6.14
C ASN A 189 9.03 -0.07 5.94
N ILE A 190 9.99 0.74 6.38
CA ILE A 190 11.42 0.44 6.28
C ILE A 190 11.76 -0.89 6.97
N TYR A 191 11.19 -1.11 8.16
CA TYR A 191 11.43 -2.33 8.92
C TYR A 191 10.93 -3.58 8.18
N ALA A 192 9.66 -3.58 7.73
CA ALA A 192 9.09 -4.68 6.96
C ALA A 192 9.85 -4.93 5.65
N SER A 193 10.22 -3.86 4.95
CA SER A 193 11.04 -3.89 3.73
C SER A 193 12.38 -4.60 3.98
N THR A 194 13.08 -4.18 5.04
CA THR A 194 14.42 -4.66 5.37
C THR A 194 14.39 -6.14 5.73
N LEU A 195 13.43 -6.57 6.55
CA LEU A 195 13.28 -7.99 6.90
C LEU A 195 12.94 -8.85 5.68
N PHE A 196 12.02 -8.39 4.83
CA PHE A 196 11.65 -9.14 3.63
C PHE A 196 12.85 -9.32 2.68
N LEU A 197 13.59 -8.24 2.41
CA LEU A 197 14.79 -8.27 1.58
C LEU A 197 15.91 -9.10 2.21
N TRP A 198 16.09 -9.01 3.52
CA TRP A 198 17.08 -9.80 4.24
C TRP A 198 16.81 -11.30 4.11
N LYS A 199 15.56 -11.73 4.29
CA LYS A 199 15.17 -13.13 4.09
C LYS A 199 15.37 -13.60 2.65
N LEU A 200 15.09 -12.73 1.68
CA LEU A 200 15.32 -13.01 0.27
C LEU A 200 16.82 -13.24 0.00
N ARG A 201 17.68 -12.39 0.59
CA ARG A 201 19.14 -12.52 0.47
C ARG A 201 19.65 -13.82 1.09
N ILE A 202 19.15 -14.21 2.27
CA ILE A 202 19.51 -15.49 2.91
C ILE A 202 19.12 -16.66 2.01
N ARG A 203 17.88 -16.70 1.50
CA ARG A 203 17.43 -17.76 0.59
C ARG A 203 18.25 -17.84 -0.70
N THR A 204 18.72 -16.70 -1.20
CA THR A 204 19.60 -16.65 -2.38
C THR A 204 20.97 -17.25 -2.08
N LYS A 205 21.56 -16.96 -0.91
CA LYS A 205 22.85 -17.52 -0.49
C LYS A 205 22.76 -19.03 -0.20
N THR A 206 21.70 -19.49 0.44
CA THR A 206 21.53 -20.92 0.77
C THR A 206 21.12 -21.75 -0.45
N GLY A 207 20.30 -21.19 -1.36
CA GLY A 207 19.85 -21.87 -2.59
C GLY A 207 20.88 -21.91 -3.72
N GLY A 208 21.88 -21.03 -3.71
CA GLY A 208 22.97 -21.00 -4.70
C GLY A 208 24.19 -21.87 -4.38
N GLY A 209 24.30 -22.39 -3.16
CA GLY A 209 25.48 -23.13 -2.68
C GLY A 209 25.22 -24.55 -2.16
N ALA A 210 23.97 -25.02 -2.15
CA ALA A 210 23.59 -26.32 -1.60
C ALA A 210 22.89 -27.21 -2.63
N VAL A 211 23.49 -27.37 -3.81
CA VAL A 211 23.34 -28.67 -4.49
C VAL A 211 24.19 -29.64 -3.68
N SER A 212 23.50 -30.42 -2.85
CA SER A 212 24.00 -31.56 -2.10
C SER A 212 25.03 -32.36 -2.90
N VAL A 213 26.31 -32.11 -2.66
CA VAL A 213 27.43 -32.95 -3.13
C VAL A 213 27.30 -34.37 -2.55
N ASN A 214 26.53 -34.54 -1.46
CA ASN A 214 26.28 -35.84 -0.85
C ASN A 214 25.15 -36.66 -1.50
N SER A 215 24.34 -36.09 -2.40
CA SER A 215 23.35 -36.88 -3.16
C SER A 215 23.92 -37.49 -4.45
N LYS A 216 25.08 -37.03 -4.92
CA LYS A 216 25.74 -37.62 -6.10
C LYS A 216 26.52 -38.91 -5.80
N ARG A 217 27.04 -39.10 -4.59
CA ARG A 217 27.84 -40.30 -4.27
C ARG A 217 27.04 -41.59 -4.05
N LYS A 218 25.72 -41.53 -3.91
CA LYS A 218 24.88 -42.74 -3.73
C LYS A 218 24.21 -43.21 -5.02
N LEU A 219 24.45 -42.54 -6.15
CA LEU A 219 23.86 -42.88 -7.46
C LEU A 219 24.92 -43.15 -8.54
N GLU A 220 26.17 -43.39 -8.15
CA GLU A 220 27.25 -43.79 -9.06
C GLU A 220 27.62 -45.29 -8.93
N SER A 221 26.90 -46.07 -8.10
CA SER A 221 27.13 -47.53 -7.99
C SER A 221 26.19 -48.38 -8.85
N SER A 222 25.36 -47.79 -9.71
CA SER A 222 24.50 -48.50 -10.64
C SER A 222 24.74 -47.97 -12.04
N GLY A 223 25.63 -48.63 -12.78
CA GLY A 223 25.95 -48.30 -14.16
C GLY A 223 24.72 -48.41 -15.05
N PHE A 224 24.18 -47.28 -15.48
CA PHE A 224 23.38 -47.17 -16.69
C PHE A 224 23.45 -45.75 -17.25
N ALA A 225 23.34 -45.67 -18.57
CA ALA A 225 23.80 -44.62 -19.46
C ALA A 225 23.40 -43.15 -19.13
N GLN A 226 24.34 -42.25 -19.42
CA GLN A 226 24.14 -40.81 -19.56
C GLN A 226 23.19 -40.47 -20.73
N ILE A 227 22.18 -39.65 -20.47
CA ILE A 227 21.65 -38.66 -21.43
C ILE A 227 21.54 -37.30 -20.69
N PRO A 228 21.96 -36.18 -21.30
CA PRO A 228 22.10 -34.89 -20.63
C PRO A 228 20.84 -34.01 -20.73
N ASP A 229 20.60 -33.24 -19.66
CA ASP A 229 20.36 -31.78 -19.62
C ASP A 229 19.36 -31.38 -18.51
N SER A 230 19.86 -31.36 -17.27
CA SER A 230 19.20 -30.72 -16.14
C SER A 230 19.35 -29.18 -16.21
N LYS A 231 18.66 -28.52 -17.16
CA LYS A 231 18.55 -27.04 -17.20
C LYS A 231 17.27 -26.50 -16.55
N SER A 232 16.41 -27.35 -15.98
CA SER A 232 15.07 -26.96 -15.52
C SER A 232 15.03 -26.32 -14.11
N SER A 233 16.00 -26.60 -13.22
CA SER A 233 15.92 -26.15 -11.81
C SER A 233 16.34 -24.69 -11.58
N SER A 234 17.32 -24.18 -12.33
CA SER A 234 17.81 -22.79 -12.16
C SER A 234 16.83 -21.74 -12.72
N VAL A 235 16.08 -22.11 -13.76
CA VAL A 235 15.07 -21.25 -14.40
C VAL A 235 13.86 -21.04 -13.48
N SER A 236 13.47 -22.06 -12.70
CA SER A 236 12.38 -21.97 -11.71
C SER A 236 12.73 -21.06 -10.52
N PHE A 237 13.97 -21.16 -10.00
CA PHE A 237 14.41 -20.33 -8.89
C PHE A 237 14.51 -18.84 -9.27
N THR A 238 15.11 -18.53 -10.43
CA THR A 238 15.27 -17.16 -10.91
C THR A 238 13.91 -16.48 -11.16
N LYS A 239 12.93 -17.22 -11.70
CA LYS A 239 11.55 -16.71 -11.89
C LYS A 239 10.85 -16.43 -10.55
N ARG A 240 11.01 -17.30 -9.55
CA ARG A 240 10.48 -17.10 -8.18
C ARG A 240 11.16 -15.91 -7.49
N LEU A 241 12.48 -15.77 -7.63
CA LEU A 241 13.24 -14.66 -7.05
C LEU A 241 12.84 -13.32 -7.68
N LYS A 242 12.73 -13.25 -9.02
CA LYS A 242 12.24 -12.07 -9.74
C LYS A 242 10.83 -11.69 -9.31
N THR A 243 9.95 -12.67 -9.11
CA THR A 243 8.59 -12.46 -8.59
C THR A 243 8.60 -11.85 -7.19
N LEU A 244 9.37 -12.44 -6.27
CA LEU A 244 9.49 -11.94 -4.89
C LEU A 244 10.13 -10.55 -4.84
N PHE A 245 11.08 -10.26 -5.73
CA PHE A 245 11.68 -8.93 -5.86
C PHE A 245 10.66 -7.88 -6.30
N TRP A 246 9.87 -8.16 -7.34
CA TRP A 246 8.82 -7.22 -7.77
C TRP A 246 7.72 -7.02 -6.74
N ILE A 247 7.33 -8.08 -6.03
CA ILE A 247 6.44 -8.00 -4.86
C ILE A 247 7.06 -7.10 -3.79
N ALA A 248 8.36 -7.24 -3.54
CA ALA A 248 9.05 -6.42 -2.55
C ALA A 248 9.06 -4.94 -2.98
N VAL A 249 9.57 -4.64 -4.17
CA VAL A 249 9.69 -3.26 -4.68
C VAL A 249 8.33 -2.54 -4.67
N SER A 250 7.28 -3.21 -5.12
CA SER A 250 5.93 -2.63 -5.22
C SER A 250 5.29 -2.36 -3.86
N ASN A 251 5.51 -3.23 -2.87
CA ASN A 251 4.90 -3.11 -1.55
C ASN A 251 5.66 -2.22 -0.58
N PHE A 252 6.95 -2.01 -0.82
CA PHE A 252 7.86 -1.58 0.24
C PHE A 252 8.71 -0.39 -0.19
N VAL A 253 9.38 -0.49 -1.35
CA VAL A 253 10.32 0.55 -1.79
C VAL A 253 9.57 1.79 -2.23
N PHE A 254 8.56 1.66 -3.09
CA PHE A 254 7.80 2.83 -3.55
C PHE A 254 7.06 3.54 -2.40
N PRO A 255 6.28 2.86 -1.55
CA PRO A 255 5.63 3.53 -0.42
C PRO A 255 6.62 4.18 0.56
N ALA A 256 7.77 3.56 0.83
CA ALA A 256 8.79 4.14 1.69
C ALA A 256 9.41 5.42 1.09
N LEU A 257 9.74 5.41 -0.21
CA LEU A 257 10.29 6.60 -0.89
C LEU A 257 9.29 7.75 -0.90
N PHE A 258 8.01 7.48 -1.16
CA PHE A 258 6.96 8.49 -1.09
C PHE A 258 6.72 8.99 0.33
N SER A 259 6.81 8.13 1.34
CA SER A 259 6.72 8.53 2.74
C SER A 259 7.90 9.42 3.16
N ILE A 260 9.11 9.17 2.65
CA ILE A 260 10.28 10.05 2.84
C ILE A 260 10.03 11.41 2.17
N ALA A 261 9.58 11.42 0.92
CA ALA A 261 9.26 12.65 0.20
C ALA A 261 8.18 13.47 0.94
N GLN A 262 7.14 12.81 1.45
CA GLN A 262 6.11 13.43 2.26
C GLN A 262 6.66 14.11 3.51
N ILE A 263 7.52 13.43 4.27
CA ILE A 263 8.14 14.01 5.47
C ILE A 263 9.01 15.22 5.10
N ILE A 264 9.82 15.14 4.03
CA ILE A 264 10.66 16.26 3.59
C ILE A 264 9.79 17.49 3.29
N VAL A 265 8.69 17.31 2.55
CA VAL A 265 7.85 18.44 2.14
C VAL A 265 7.12 19.08 3.33
N VAL A 266 6.63 18.26 4.25
CA VAL A 266 5.98 18.73 5.48
C VAL A 266 6.91 19.60 6.33
N TYR A 267 8.19 19.27 6.40
CA TYR A 267 9.17 20.04 7.18
C TYR A 267 9.72 21.26 6.45
N ARG A 268 9.54 21.37 5.13
CA ARG A 268 9.99 22.52 4.34
C ARG A 268 8.97 23.66 4.25
N ALA A 269 8.02 23.72 5.20
CA ALA A 269 6.97 24.74 5.26
C ALA A 269 6.14 24.82 3.96
N ALA A 270 5.79 23.66 3.39
CA ALA A 270 4.90 23.61 2.25
C ALA A 270 3.48 24.04 2.62
N ASP A 271 2.79 24.69 1.67
CA ASP A 271 1.40 25.07 1.78
C ASP A 271 0.48 23.85 2.01
N LEU A 272 -0.67 24.07 2.66
CA LEU A 272 -1.64 23.03 3.02
C LEU A 272 -2.07 22.21 1.80
N VAL A 273 -2.26 22.88 0.65
CA VAL A 273 -2.65 22.23 -0.60
C VAL A 273 -1.59 21.21 -1.03
N VAL A 274 -0.31 21.61 -1.02
CA VAL A 274 0.80 20.76 -1.43
C VAL A 274 0.95 19.56 -0.48
N ILE A 275 0.79 19.78 0.84
CA ILE A 275 0.81 18.71 1.83
C ILE A 275 -0.29 17.70 1.54
N ASN A 276 -1.53 18.16 1.33
CA ASN A 276 -2.67 17.28 1.06
C ASN A 276 -2.49 16.49 -0.25
N GLN A 277 -1.95 17.11 -1.30
CA GLN A 277 -1.66 16.43 -2.57
C GLN A 277 -0.64 15.29 -2.42
N ILE A 278 0.41 15.52 -1.62
CA ILE A 278 1.43 14.49 -1.39
C ILE A 278 0.89 13.37 -0.49
N VAL A 279 0.09 13.72 0.52
CA VAL A 279 -0.59 12.73 1.38
C VAL A 279 -1.53 11.84 0.56
N LEU A 280 -2.28 12.44 -0.37
CA LEU A 280 -3.16 11.73 -1.30
C LEU A 280 -2.36 10.78 -2.20
N ALA A 281 -1.26 11.27 -2.79
CA ALA A 281 -0.40 10.45 -3.65
C ALA A 281 0.27 9.29 -2.88
N ASN A 282 0.85 9.56 -1.71
CA ASN A 282 1.51 8.54 -0.89
C ASN A 282 0.53 7.45 -0.45
N THR A 283 -0.64 7.86 0.05
CA THR A 283 -1.70 6.92 0.47
C THR A 283 -2.19 6.06 -0.71
N SER A 284 -2.39 6.67 -1.88
CA SER A 284 -2.82 5.96 -3.08
C SER A 284 -1.78 4.94 -3.56
N ILE A 285 -0.51 5.33 -3.58
CA ILE A 285 0.60 4.45 -3.96
C ILE A 285 0.76 3.28 -2.99
N ALA A 286 0.55 3.53 -1.69
CA ALA A 286 0.59 2.48 -0.68
C ALA A 286 -0.52 1.43 -0.90
N VAL A 287 -1.75 1.87 -1.17
CA VAL A 287 -2.86 0.96 -1.53
C VAL A 287 -2.57 0.19 -2.81
N ILE A 288 -2.18 0.90 -3.87
CA ILE A 288 -1.87 0.29 -5.18
C ILE A 288 -0.76 -0.74 -5.03
N GLY A 289 0.32 -0.41 -4.33
CA GLY A 289 1.45 -1.30 -4.10
C GLY A 289 1.01 -2.60 -3.44
N VAL A 290 0.25 -2.49 -2.35
CA VAL A 290 -0.27 -3.65 -1.62
C VAL A 290 -1.19 -4.50 -2.49
N VAL A 291 -2.17 -3.91 -3.17
CA VAL A 291 -3.11 -4.68 -4.00
C VAL A 291 -2.41 -5.33 -5.18
N PHE A 292 -1.55 -4.58 -5.87
CA PHE A 292 -0.79 -5.04 -7.03
C PHE A 292 0.06 -6.26 -6.68
N ALA A 293 0.72 -6.28 -5.51
CA ALA A 293 1.47 -7.45 -5.11
C ALA A 293 0.59 -8.68 -4.82
N THR A 294 -0.64 -8.50 -4.34
CA THR A 294 -1.58 -9.63 -4.17
C THR A 294 -1.99 -10.18 -5.53
N VAL A 295 -2.34 -9.29 -6.46
CA VAL A 295 -2.68 -9.63 -7.85
C VAL A 295 -1.52 -10.39 -8.49
N TRP A 296 -0.30 -9.89 -8.34
CA TRP A 296 0.89 -10.50 -8.92
C TRP A 296 1.13 -11.90 -8.35
N ALA A 297 1.06 -12.06 -7.03
CA ALA A 297 1.21 -13.35 -6.37
C ALA A 297 0.13 -14.36 -6.83
N GLY A 298 -1.13 -13.91 -6.97
CA GLY A 298 -2.21 -14.72 -7.51
C GLY A 298 -1.97 -15.13 -8.97
N SER A 299 -1.49 -14.21 -9.81
CA SER A 299 -1.20 -14.48 -11.23
C SER A 299 -0.11 -15.52 -11.43
N VAL A 300 0.87 -15.58 -10.52
CA VAL A 300 1.94 -16.58 -10.57
C VAL A 300 1.41 -17.94 -10.16
N LYS A 301 0.61 -18.00 -9.09
CA LYS A 301 -0.02 -19.25 -8.66
C LYS A 301 -0.90 -19.85 -9.75
N LYS A 302 -1.80 -19.06 -10.34
CA LYS A 302 -2.69 -19.51 -11.42
C LYS A 302 -1.90 -20.10 -12.60
N ARG A 303 -0.81 -19.45 -13.02
CA ARG A 303 0.07 -19.97 -14.08
C ARG A 303 0.74 -21.30 -13.75
N MET A 304 1.02 -21.57 -12.47
CA MET A 304 1.58 -22.85 -12.04
C MET A 304 0.51 -23.95 -12.05
N ASP A 305 -0.69 -23.64 -11.54
CA ASP A 305 -1.83 -24.55 -11.55
C ASP A 305 -2.24 -24.93 -13.00
N ASP A 306 -2.27 -23.95 -13.91
CA ASP A 306 -2.58 -24.17 -15.34
C ASP A 306 -1.52 -25.04 -16.04
N ALA A 307 -0.23 -24.88 -15.70
CA ALA A 307 0.85 -25.68 -16.29
C ALA A 307 0.83 -27.14 -15.80
N GLU A 308 0.49 -27.36 -14.53
CA GLU A 308 0.34 -28.70 -13.95
C GLU A 308 -0.84 -29.47 -14.56
N ALA A 309 -1.94 -28.79 -14.88
CA ALA A 309 -3.10 -29.39 -15.53
C ALA A 309 -2.84 -29.86 -16.98
N VAL A 310 -1.85 -29.28 -17.67
CA VAL A 310 -1.52 -29.60 -19.08
C VAL A 310 -0.48 -30.71 -19.19
N ALA A 311 0.45 -30.82 -18.24
CA ALA A 311 1.52 -31.83 -18.26
C ALA A 311 1.06 -33.28 -18.49
N PRO A 312 0.05 -33.83 -17.78
CA PRO A 312 -0.39 -35.23 -17.97
C PRO A 312 -1.10 -35.46 -19.31
N ARG A 313 -1.63 -34.40 -19.97
CA ARG A 313 -2.26 -34.51 -21.30
C ARG A 313 -1.22 -34.67 -22.41
N LEU A 314 -0.02 -34.15 -22.21
CA LEU A 314 1.08 -34.30 -23.18
C LEU A 314 1.74 -35.67 -23.06
N GLU A 315 1.92 -36.20 -21.85
CA GLU A 315 2.46 -37.56 -21.64
C GLU A 315 1.53 -38.65 -22.18
N SER A 316 0.21 -38.45 -22.06
CA SER A 316 -0.79 -39.37 -22.65
C SER A 316 -0.92 -39.25 -24.17
N ALA A 317 -0.54 -38.12 -24.76
CA ALA A 317 -0.48 -37.93 -26.21
C ALA A 317 0.81 -38.46 -26.83
N GLN A 318 1.92 -38.46 -26.08
CA GLN A 318 3.22 -39.00 -26.52
C GLN A 318 3.33 -40.54 -26.38
N SER A 319 2.45 -41.16 -25.60
CA SER A 319 2.39 -42.62 -25.42
C SER A 319 1.44 -43.34 -26.37
N ARG A 320 0.86 -42.62 -27.35
CA ARG A 320 0.07 -43.14 -28.47
C ARG A 320 0.82 -42.96 -29.76
#